data_AF-A0A974U4I4-F1
#
_entry.id   AF-A0A974U4I4-F1
#
_cell.length_a   1.000
_cell.length_b   1.000
_cell.length_c   1.000
_cell.angle_alpha   90.00
_cell.angle_beta   90.00
_cell.angle_gamma   90.00
#
_symmetry.space_group_name_H-M   'P 1'
#
loop_
_entity.id
_entity.type
_entity.pdbx_description
1 polymer ?
#
loop_
_entity_poly.entity_id
_entity_poly.type
_entity_poly.pdbx_seq_one_letter_code
_entity_poly.pdbx_strand_id
1 'polypeptide(L)' 'MKKSFYVVGFFTFFVLGIGAMFEFLTWPYRGVIVFIGFLLLNFGMIPMYFYQKYQQVKS' A
#
# COMPACT_ATOMS: atom_id res chain seq x y z
N MET A 1 -0.82 4.77 18.00
CA MET A 1 -0.94 4.15 16.65
C MET A 1 -0.41 2.73 16.72
N LYS A 2 -1.20 1.73 16.32
CA LYS A 2 -0.80 0.31 16.43
C LYS A 2 0.39 0.05 15.50
N LYS A 3 1.42 -0.68 15.98
CA LYS A 3 2.64 -1.02 15.20
C LYS A 3 2.31 -1.63 13.83
N SER A 4 1.20 -2.35 13.72
CA SER A 4 0.69 -2.92 12.47
C SER A 4 0.46 -1.90 11.35
N PHE A 5 0.08 -0.66 11.67
CA PHE A 5 -0.14 0.36 10.63
C PHE A 5 1.16 0.82 9.98
N TYR A 6 2.24 0.95 10.76
CA TYR A 6 3.55 1.27 10.23
C TYR A 6 4.11 0.15 9.35
N VAL A 7 3.91 -1.12 9.74
CA VAL A 7 4.34 -2.28 8.94
C VAL A 7 3.58 -2.32 7.61
N VAL A 8 2.28 -2.09 7.62
CA VAL A 8 1.45 -2.10 6.40
C VAL A 8 1.76 -0.91 5.50
N GLY A 9 1.95 0.28 6.08
CA GLY A 9 2.40 1.45 5.34
C GLY A 9 3.75 1.22 4.67
N PHE A 10 4.72 0.67 5.41
CA PHE A 10 6.03 0.32 4.87
C PHE A 10 5.93 -0.66 3.70
N PHE A 11 5.21 -1.78 3.88
CA PHE A 11 5.01 -2.75 2.79
C PHE A 11 4.33 -2.15 1.56
N THR A 12 3.33 -1.28 1.77
CA THR A 12 2.61 -0.63 0.66
C THR A 12 3.53 0.27 -0.15
N PHE A 13 4.29 1.14 0.52
CA PHE A 13 5.25 2.03 -0.15
C PHE A 13 6.42 1.26 -0.76
N PHE A 14 6.86 0.18 -0.14
CA PHE A 14 7.94 -0.66 -0.65
C PHE A 14 7.52 -1.37 -1.96
N VAL A 15 6.32 -1.96 -2.00
CA VAL A 15 5.78 -2.60 -3.21
C VAL A 15 5.55 -1.57 -4.33
N LEU A 16 5.08 -0.37 -4.01
CA LEU A 16 4.94 0.72 -4.99
C LEU A 16 6.29 1.21 -5.51
N GLY A 17 7.29 1.36 -4.64
CA GLY A 17 8.65 1.75 -5.03
C GLY A 17 9.28 0.72 -5.97
N ILE A 18 9.13 -0.56 -5.65
CA ILE A 18 9.56 -1.67 -6.51
C ILE A 18 8.80 -1.65 -7.84
N GLY A 19 7.48 -1.48 -7.82
CA GLY A 19 6.66 -1.36 -9.03
C GLY A 19 7.10 -0.22 -9.93
N ALA A 20 7.35 0.96 -9.36
CA ALA A 20 7.87 2.12 -10.10
C ALA A 20 9.25 1.82 -10.71
N MET A 21 10.14 1.15 -9.97
CA MET A 21 11.46 0.75 -10.48
C MET A 21 11.34 -0.21 -11.67
N PHE A 22 10.41 -1.18 -11.62
CA PHE A 22 10.11 -2.08 -12.74
C PHE A 22 9.45 -1.38 -13.93
N GLU A 23 8.68 -0.31 -13.69
CA GLU A 23 8.14 0.54 -14.74
C GLU A 23 9.26 1.25 -15.52
N PHE A 24 10.24 1.80 -14.80
CA PHE A 24 11.43 2.41 -15.41
C PHE A 24 12.30 1.41 -16.18
N LEU A 25 12.47 0.19 -15.68
CA LEU A 25 13.24 -0.85 -16.37
C LEU A 25 12.56 -1.40 -17.63
N THR A 26 11.35 -0.91 -17.97
CA THR A 26 10.61 -1.30 -19.19
C THR A 26 10.42 -2.82 -19.31
N TRP A 27 10.38 -3.52 -18.17
CA TRP A 27 10.27 -4.97 -18.14
C TRP A 27 8.89 -5.43 -18.63
N PRO A 28 8.78 -6.63 -19.24
CA PRO A 28 7.47 -7.24 -19.48
C PRO A 28 6.75 -7.42 -18.13
N TYR A 29 5.44 -7.21 -18.11
CA TYR A 29 4.58 -7.25 -16.90
C TYR A 29 4.71 -6.09 -15.91
N ARG A 30 5.43 -5.00 -16.24
CA ARG A 30 5.53 -3.80 -15.39
C ARG A 30 4.18 -3.25 -14.89
N GLY A 31 3.19 -3.20 -15.77
CA GLY A 31 1.85 -2.71 -15.42
C GLY A 31 1.13 -3.60 -14.39
N VAL A 32 1.40 -4.90 -14.36
CA VAL A 32 0.77 -5.83 -13.40
C VAL A 32 1.29 -5.58 -11.99
N ILE A 33 2.60 -5.34 -11.85
CA ILE A 33 3.24 -5.08 -10.55
C ILE A 33 2.76 -3.74 -9.98
N VAL A 34 2.69 -2.71 -10.81
CA VAL A 34 2.15 -1.40 -10.40
C VAL A 34 0.67 -1.49 -10.06
N PHE A 35 -0.11 -2.25 -10.83
CA PHE A 35 -1.53 -2.48 -10.53
C PHE A 35 -1.74 -3.18 -9.18
N ILE A 36 -0.94 -4.20 -8.86
CA ILE A 36 -0.97 -4.86 -7.55
C ILE A 36 -0.60 -3.89 -6.42
N GLY A 37 0.41 -3.04 -6.62
CA GLY A 37 0.76 -1.99 -5.67
C GLY A 37 -0.38 -0.99 -5.43
N PHE A 38 -1.06 -0.57 -6.49
CA PHE A 38 -2.24 0.30 -6.40
C PHE A 38 -3.44 -0.36 -5.71
N LEU A 39 -3.63 -1.67 -5.93
CA LEU A 39 -4.64 -2.49 -5.26
C LEU A 39 -4.36 -2.56 -3.75
N LEU A 40 -3.11 -2.78 -3.34
CA LEU A 40 -2.69 -2.75 -1.94
C LEU A 40 -2.88 -1.38 -1.30
N LEU A 41 -2.61 -0.30 -2.04
CA LEU A 41 -2.86 1.07 -1.57
C LEU A 41 -4.35 1.28 -1.29
N ASN A 42 -5.21 0.92 -2.26
CA ASN A 42 -6.65 1.15 -2.18
C ASN A 42 -7.37 0.22 -1.19
N PHE A 43 -7.02 -1.06 -1.16
CA PHE A 43 -7.72 -2.08 -0.35
C PHE A 43 -6.98 -2.46 0.93
N GLY A 44 -5.70 -2.12 1.06
CA GLY A 44 -4.93 -2.31 2.29
C GLY A 44 -4.89 -1.02 3.10
N MET A 45 -4.25 0.02 2.56
CA MET A 45 -3.93 1.23 3.34
C MET A 45 -5.16 2.08 3.66
N ILE A 46 -6.04 2.34 2.68
CA ILE A 46 -7.24 3.18 2.88
C ILE A 46 -8.21 2.57 3.92
N PRO A 47 -8.69 1.32 3.80
CA PRO A 47 -9.61 0.76 4.78
C PRO A 47 -8.95 0.60 6.14
N MET A 48 -7.65 0.31 6.21
CA MET A 48 -6.94 0.22 7.50
C MET A 48 -6.80 1.59 8.18
N TYR A 49 -6.62 2.66 7.41
CA TYR A 49 -6.63 4.03 7.91
C TYR A 49 -8.02 4.45 8.41
N PHE A 50 -9.07 4.18 7.62
CA PHE A 50 -10.45 4.43 8.05
C PHE A 50 -10.83 3.62 9.29
N TYR A 51 -10.41 2.36 9.39
CA TYR A 51 -10.66 1.51 10.55
C TYR A 51 -9.98 2.03 11.81
N GLN A 52 -8.73 2.52 11.71
CA GLN A 52 -8.07 3.19 12.82
C GLN A 52 -8.79 4.47 13.25
N LYS A 53 -9.20 5.30 12.29
CA LYS A 53 -9.92 6.54 12.59
C LYS A 53 -11.27 6.24 13.24
N TYR A 54 -11.97 5.20 12.80
CA TYR A 54 -13.22 4.75 13.40
C TYR A 54 -13.02 4.22 14.83
N GLN A 55 -11.93 3.49 15.10
CA GLN A 55 -11.57 3.07 16.46
C GLN A 55 -11.20 4.25 17.37
N GLN A 56 -10.60 5.32 16.84
CA GLN A 56 -10.31 6.53 17.62
C GLN A 56 -11.56 7.35 17.94
N VAL A 57 -12.56 7.38 17.04
CA VAL A 57 -13.82 8.12 17.25
C VAL A 57 -14.74 7.41 18.24
N LYS A 58 -14.59 6.08 18.41
CA LYS A 58 -15.41 5.27 19.33
C LYS A 58 -14.84 5.19 20.76
N SER A 59 -13.70 5.82 21.03
CA SER A 59 -13.07 5.92 22.36
C SER A 59 -13.30 7.29 22.97
#